data_AF-A0A1T3P894-F1
#
_entry.id   AF-A0A1T3P894-F1
#
_cell.length_a   1.000
_cell.length_b   1.000
_cell.length_c   1.000
_cell.angle_alpha   90.00
_cell.angle_beta   90.00
_cell.angle_gamma   90.00
#
_symmetry.space_group_name_H-M   'P 1'
#
loop_
_entity.id
_entity.type
_entity.pdbx_description
1 polymer ?
#
loop_
_entity_poly.entity_id
_entity_poly.type
_entity_poly.pdbx_seq_one_letter_code
_entity_poly.pdbx_strand_id
1 'polypeptide(L)'
;MSEQQPESPSAADERAVEELAGRMFEAARVGDAETLGTYLDGGLPANLANDRGDTLVMLAAYHGHADAVRALLARGADPDRANDRGQTPLAGAVFKNEPEVAAALLAAGADPDAGTPSARETARMFGKEDMLSATGG
;
A
#
# COMPACT_ATOMS: atom_id res chain seq x y z
N MET A 1 46.50 -2.60 15.05
CA MET A 1 45.06 -2.31 15.14
C MET A 1 44.74 -1.45 13.94
N SER A 2 44.16 -2.03 12.90
CA SER A 2 43.64 -1.27 11.77
C SER A 2 42.13 -1.31 11.87
N GLU A 3 41.55 -0.17 12.19
CA GLU A 3 40.12 0.07 12.19
C GLU A 3 39.57 -0.29 10.80
N GLN A 4 38.76 -1.34 10.72
CA GLN A 4 37.93 -1.58 9.54
C GLN A 4 36.81 -0.54 9.56
N GLN A 5 36.85 0.40 8.63
CA GLN A 5 35.72 1.28 8.32
C GLN A 5 34.55 0.42 7.82
N PRO A 6 33.29 0.73 8.19
CA PRO A 6 32.14 0.03 7.63
C PRO A 6 32.07 0.33 6.13
N GLU A 7 32.19 -0.72 5.31
CA GLU A 7 32.04 -0.64 3.86
C GLU A 7 30.62 -0.13 3.56
N SER A 8 30.53 1.03 2.89
CA SER A 8 29.26 1.51 2.33
C SER A 8 28.66 0.40 1.45
N PRO A 9 27.34 0.18 1.47
CA PRO A 9 26.70 -0.82 0.62
C PRO A 9 27.10 -0.55 -0.86
N SER A 10 27.48 -1.62 -1.57
CA SER A 10 27.95 -1.52 -2.94
C SER A 10 26.83 -0.99 -3.84
N ALA A 11 27.17 -0.11 -4.79
CA ALA A 11 26.21 0.42 -5.77
C ALA A 11 25.48 -0.69 -6.59
N ALA A 12 26.00 -1.92 -6.59
CA ALA A 12 25.33 -3.09 -7.15
C ALA A 12 24.12 -3.54 -6.31
N ASP A 13 24.21 -3.46 -4.99
CA ASP A 13 23.12 -3.77 -4.07
C ASP A 13 22.02 -2.70 -4.15
N GLU A 14 22.38 -1.42 -4.27
CA GLU A 14 21.40 -0.34 -4.50
C GLU A 14 20.63 -0.51 -5.82
N ARG A 15 21.32 -0.84 -6.92
CA ARG A 15 20.67 -1.12 -8.21
C ARG A 15 19.76 -2.34 -8.16
N ALA A 16 20.16 -3.38 -7.44
CA ALA A 16 19.34 -4.58 -7.25
C ALA A 16 18.08 -4.25 -6.44
N VAL A 17 18.20 -3.41 -5.40
CA VAL A 17 17.07 -2.93 -4.59
C VAL A 17 16.11 -2.07 -5.43
N GLU A 18 16.62 -1.21 -6.32
CA GLU A 18 15.78 -0.44 -7.25
C GLU A 18 15.03 -1.34 -8.25
N GLU A 19 15.70 -2.35 -8.82
CA GLU A 19 15.06 -3.29 -9.75
C GLU A 19 13.98 -4.14 -9.04
N LEU A 20 14.27 -4.58 -7.81
CA LEU A 20 13.33 -5.27 -6.94
C LEU A 20 12.12 -4.40 -6.58
N ALA A 21 12.35 -3.12 -6.25
CA ALA A 21 11.27 -2.17 -5.97
C ALA A 21 10.34 -2.03 -7.18
N GLY A 22 10.89 -1.89 -8.39
CA GLY A 22 10.11 -1.86 -9.63
C GLY A 22 9.20 -3.09 -9.80
N ARG A 23 9.73 -4.29 -9.52
CA ARG A 23 8.96 -5.54 -9.58
C ARG A 23 7.90 -5.63 -8.49
N MET A 24 8.16 -5.12 -7.29
CA MET A 24 7.16 -5.04 -6.22
C MET A 24 6.01 -4.10 -6.59
N PHE A 25 6.29 -2.95 -7.19
CA PHE A 25 5.24 -2.04 -7.64
C PHE A 25 4.38 -2.67 -8.73
N GLU A 26 4.98 -3.40 -9.68
CA GLU A 26 4.19 -4.13 -10.68
C GLU A 26 3.38 -5.27 -10.05
N ALA A 27 3.98 -6.05 -9.14
CA ALA A 27 3.28 -7.09 -8.38
C ALA A 27 2.06 -6.52 -7.63
N ALA A 28 2.18 -5.35 -7.03
CA ALA A 28 1.06 -4.65 -6.40
C ALA A 28 -0.02 -4.22 -7.41
N ARG A 29 0.37 -3.76 -8.61
CA ARG A 29 -0.58 -3.35 -9.65
C ARG A 29 -1.37 -4.50 -10.26
N VAL A 30 -0.78 -5.69 -10.34
CA VAL A 30 -1.43 -6.90 -10.89
C VAL A 30 -2.03 -7.81 -9.80
N GLY A 31 -1.76 -7.51 -8.52
CA GLY A 31 -2.30 -8.25 -7.38
C GLY A 31 -1.55 -9.53 -7.04
N ASP A 32 -0.27 -9.65 -7.40
CA ASP A 32 0.56 -10.81 -7.11
C ASP A 32 0.99 -10.84 -5.63
N ALA A 33 0.07 -11.31 -4.79
CA ALA A 33 0.25 -11.38 -3.34
C ALA A 33 1.40 -12.30 -2.92
N GLU A 34 1.70 -13.35 -3.70
CA GLU A 34 2.78 -14.30 -3.42
C GLU A 34 4.16 -13.62 -3.58
N THR A 35 4.34 -12.91 -4.70
CA THR A 35 5.55 -12.16 -4.99
C THR A 35 5.77 -11.06 -3.95
N LEU A 36 4.72 -10.29 -3.63
CA LEU A 36 4.77 -9.27 -2.57
C LEU A 36 5.16 -9.88 -1.23
N GLY A 37 4.53 -11.00 -0.86
CA GLY A 37 4.85 -11.72 0.37
C GLY A 37 6.31 -12.13 0.43
N THR A 38 6.80 -12.80 -0.62
CA THR A 38 8.19 -13.27 -0.72
C THR A 38 9.20 -12.15 -0.52
N TYR A 39 8.99 -11.00 -1.15
CA TYR A 39 9.90 -9.86 -1.00
C TYR A 39 9.88 -9.25 0.40
N LEU A 40 8.69 -9.11 1.00
CA LEU A 40 8.56 -8.58 2.36
C LEU A 40 9.12 -9.54 3.41
N ASP A 41 8.91 -10.85 3.24
CA ASP A 41 9.54 -11.89 4.05
C ASP A 41 11.07 -11.92 3.86
N GLY A 42 11.57 -11.46 2.71
CA GLY A 42 12.97 -11.20 2.42
C GLY A 42 13.54 -9.94 3.09
N GLY A 43 12.75 -9.21 3.87
CA GLY A 43 13.19 -8.02 4.62
C GLY A 43 13.02 -6.70 3.88
N LEU A 44 12.36 -6.68 2.73
CA LEU A 44 12.04 -5.41 2.06
C LEU A 44 10.95 -4.66 2.86
N PRO A 45 10.97 -3.31 2.86
CA PRO A 45 10.00 -2.53 3.62
C PRO A 45 8.60 -2.58 2.99
N ALA A 46 7.58 -2.80 3.81
CA ALA A 46 6.18 -2.84 3.37
C ALA A 46 5.63 -1.48 2.90
N ASN A 47 6.28 -0.38 3.31
CA ASN A 47 5.88 1.00 3.04
C ASN A 47 6.71 1.67 1.95
N LEU A 48 7.29 0.89 1.03
CA LEU A 48 7.89 1.43 -0.19
C LEU A 48 6.87 2.28 -0.95
N ALA A 49 7.33 3.41 -1.48
CA ALA A 49 6.56 4.32 -2.29
C ALA A 49 7.34 4.69 -3.55
N ASN A 50 6.64 4.83 -4.67
CA ASN A 50 7.24 5.27 -5.93
C ASN A 50 7.42 6.80 -5.98
N ASP A 51 7.88 7.35 -7.11
CA ASP A 51 8.09 8.80 -7.30
C ASP A 51 6.83 9.68 -7.18
N ARG A 52 5.65 9.09 -7.02
CA ARG A 52 4.37 9.80 -6.80
C ARG A 52 3.87 9.66 -5.37
N GLY A 53 4.66 9.03 -4.50
CA GLY A 53 4.26 8.66 -3.15
C GLY A 53 3.30 7.46 -3.10
N ASP A 54 3.02 6.79 -4.23
CA ASP A 54 2.10 5.65 -4.24
C ASP A 54 2.75 4.45 -3.55
N THR A 55 2.17 4.01 -2.43
CA THR A 55 2.64 2.82 -1.72
C THR A 55 2.16 1.54 -2.38
N LEU A 56 2.80 0.41 -2.05
CA LEU A 56 2.36 -0.91 -2.52
C LEU A 56 0.88 -1.16 -2.21
N VAL A 57 0.45 -0.83 -0.99
CA VAL A 57 -0.96 -1.01 -0.58
C VAL A 57 -1.89 -0.07 -1.34
N MET A 58 -1.46 1.15 -1.68
CA MET A 58 -2.26 2.06 -2.48
C MET A 58 -2.48 1.56 -3.90
N LEU A 59 -1.42 1.01 -4.53
CA LEU A 59 -1.52 0.44 -5.88
C LEU A 59 -2.45 -0.77 -5.89
N ALA A 60 -2.26 -1.72 -4.97
CA ALA A 60 -3.12 -2.89 -4.85
C ALA A 60 -4.57 -2.51 -4.58
N ALA A 61 -4.80 -1.51 -3.71
CA ALA A 61 -6.14 -1.03 -3.39
C ALA A 61 -6.83 -0.35 -4.58
N TYR A 62 -6.10 0.50 -5.32
CA TYR A 62 -6.61 1.20 -6.50
C TYR A 62 -6.93 0.25 -7.66
N HIS A 63 -6.32 -0.93 -7.69
CA HIS A 63 -6.55 -1.96 -8.70
C HIS A 63 -7.50 -3.08 -8.24
N GLY A 64 -8.07 -3.00 -7.04
CA GLY A 64 -9.08 -3.96 -6.57
C GLY A 64 -8.52 -5.28 -6.01
N HIS A 65 -7.23 -5.35 -5.72
CA HIS A 65 -6.56 -6.60 -5.32
C HIS A 65 -6.61 -6.82 -3.80
N ALA A 66 -7.77 -7.25 -3.29
CA ALA A 66 -7.99 -7.44 -1.86
C ALA A 66 -6.98 -8.40 -1.19
N ASP A 67 -6.59 -9.49 -1.88
CA ASP A 67 -5.63 -10.45 -1.32
C ASP A 67 -4.21 -9.86 -1.20
N ALA A 68 -3.77 -9.08 -2.20
CA ALA A 68 -2.52 -8.35 -2.13
C ALA A 68 -2.55 -7.30 -1.01
N VAL A 69 -3.66 -6.57 -0.87
CA VAL A 69 -3.86 -5.61 0.23
C VAL A 69 -3.74 -6.29 1.58
N ARG A 70 -4.44 -7.41 1.80
CA ARG A 70 -4.33 -8.20 3.05
C ARG A 70 -2.91 -8.68 3.31
N ALA A 71 -2.22 -9.18 2.28
CA ALA A 71 -0.85 -9.68 2.41
C ALA A 71 0.15 -8.57 2.81
N LEU A 72 -0.02 -7.37 2.26
CA LEU A 72 0.78 -6.19 2.59
C LEU A 72 0.49 -5.71 4.03
N LEU A 73 -0.78 -5.57 4.39
CA LEU A 73 -1.21 -5.12 5.73
C LEU A 73 -0.74 -6.09 6.83
N ALA A 74 -0.86 -7.40 6.59
CA ALA A 74 -0.38 -8.43 7.52
C ALA A 74 1.14 -8.34 7.78
N ARG A 75 1.89 -7.69 6.89
CA ARG A 75 3.34 -7.49 6.98
C ARG A 75 3.72 -6.05 7.39
N GLY A 76 2.77 -5.30 7.93
CA GLY A 76 3.02 -3.97 8.50
C GLY A 76 2.99 -2.82 7.49
N ALA A 77 2.36 -3.01 6.33
CA ALA A 77 2.02 -1.88 5.47
C ALA A 77 1.07 -0.92 6.22
N ASP A 78 1.32 0.38 6.07
CA ASP A 78 0.54 1.46 6.66
C ASP A 78 -0.70 1.72 5.80
N PRO A 79 -1.92 1.45 6.31
CA PRO A 79 -3.15 1.63 5.55
C PRO A 79 -3.52 3.11 5.30
N ASP A 80 -2.95 4.05 6.07
CA ASP A 80 -3.32 5.48 6.04
C ASP A 80 -2.28 6.35 5.34
N ARG A 81 -1.17 5.76 4.90
CA ARG A 81 -0.11 6.51 4.21
C ARG A 81 -0.63 7.07 2.89
N ALA A 82 -0.82 8.39 2.86
CA ALA A 82 -1.21 9.13 1.68
C ALA A 82 -0.04 9.32 0.70
N ASN A 83 -0.37 9.32 -0.60
CA ASN A 83 0.58 9.68 -1.64
C ASN A 83 0.77 11.21 -1.74
N ASP A 84 1.57 11.67 -2.71
CA ASP A 84 1.89 13.10 -2.89
C ASP A 84 0.67 13.95 -3.25
N ARG A 85 -0.43 13.32 -3.65
CA ARG A 85 -1.71 13.98 -3.93
C ARG A 85 -2.65 14.00 -2.73
N GLY A 86 -2.22 13.48 -1.59
CA GLY A 86 -3.04 13.35 -0.39
C GLY A 86 -4.03 12.17 -0.43
N GLN A 87 -3.95 11.28 -1.43
CA GLN A 87 -4.88 10.17 -1.56
C GLN A 87 -4.40 8.97 -0.73
N THR A 88 -5.28 8.43 0.12
CA THR A 88 -5.03 7.19 0.87
C THR A 88 -5.46 5.95 0.07
N PRO A 89 -4.95 4.76 0.43
CA PRO A 89 -5.43 3.49 -0.13
C PRO A 89 -6.96 3.34 -0.03
N LEU A 90 -7.55 3.72 1.11
CA LEU A 90 -8.99 3.61 1.34
C LEU A 90 -9.78 4.58 0.45
N ALA A 91 -9.34 5.83 0.29
CA ALA A 91 -9.95 6.77 -0.64
C ALA A 91 -9.88 6.26 -2.09
N GLY A 92 -8.76 5.65 -2.48
CA GLY A 92 -8.59 5.00 -3.79
C GLY A 92 -9.58 3.85 -4.02
N ALA A 93 -9.74 2.97 -3.02
CA ALA A 93 -10.69 1.85 -3.08
C ALA A 93 -12.14 2.32 -3.23
N VAL A 94 -12.55 3.33 -2.46
CA VAL A 94 -13.89 3.93 -2.57
C VAL A 94 -14.09 4.58 -3.92
N PHE A 95 -13.11 5.36 -4.40
CA PHE A 95 -13.15 5.97 -5.72
C PHE A 95 -13.36 4.91 -6.82
N LYS A 96 -12.66 3.77 -6.71
CA LYS A 96 -12.73 2.65 -7.65
C LYS A 96 -13.90 1.71 -7.49
N ASN A 97 -14.68 1.85 -6.42
CA ASN A 97 -15.81 0.97 -6.10
C ASN A 97 -15.37 -0.47 -5.77
N GLU A 98 -14.32 -0.58 -4.94
CA GLU A 98 -13.74 -1.86 -4.53
C GLU A 98 -14.11 -2.19 -3.05
N PRO A 99 -15.30 -2.78 -2.80
CA PRO A 99 -15.81 -2.97 -1.43
C PRO A 99 -14.99 -3.96 -0.61
N GLU A 100 -14.46 -5.01 -1.24
CA GLU A 100 -13.64 -6.01 -0.54
C GLU A 100 -12.30 -5.43 -0.08
N VAL A 101 -11.72 -4.54 -0.89
CA VAL A 101 -10.52 -3.78 -0.54
C VAL A 101 -10.81 -2.80 0.58
N ALA A 102 -11.90 -2.02 0.47
CA ALA A 102 -12.29 -1.07 1.50
C ALA A 102 -12.52 -1.76 2.84
N ALA A 103 -13.21 -2.90 2.85
CA ALA A 103 -13.40 -3.72 4.04
C ALA A 103 -12.07 -4.24 4.61
N ALA A 104 -11.13 -4.69 3.78
CA ALA A 104 -9.81 -5.14 4.23
C ALA A 104 -9.01 -4.01 4.89
N LEU A 105 -9.04 -2.80 4.31
CA LEU A 105 -8.36 -1.63 4.85
C LEU A 105 -8.99 -1.18 6.17
N LEU A 106 -10.32 -1.10 6.25
CA LEU A 106 -11.04 -0.76 7.48
C LEU A 106 -10.79 -1.79 8.59
N ALA A 107 -10.78 -3.08 8.25
CA ALA A 107 -10.46 -4.16 9.20
C ALA A 107 -9.01 -4.06 9.73
N ALA A 108 -8.10 -3.48 8.94
CA ALA A 108 -6.74 -3.19 9.36
C ALA A 108 -6.58 -1.84 10.09
N GLY A 109 -7.68 -1.13 10.34
CA GLY A 109 -7.68 0.13 11.10
C GLY A 109 -7.48 1.40 10.27
N ALA A 110 -7.66 1.35 8.94
CA ALA A 110 -7.60 2.54 8.10
C ALA A 110 -8.61 3.61 8.58
N ASP A 111 -8.16 4.85 8.71
CA ASP A 111 -8.98 6.00 9.06
C ASP A 111 -9.76 6.49 7.83
N PRO A 112 -11.11 6.42 7.82
CA PRO A 112 -11.93 6.91 6.71
C PRO A 112 -11.86 8.42 6.50
N ASP A 113 -11.38 9.17 7.50
CA ASP A 113 -11.20 10.62 7.44
C ASP A 113 -9.74 11.02 7.09
N ALA A 114 -8.83 10.06 6.88
CA ALA A 114 -7.46 10.33 6.45
C ALA A 114 -7.34 10.67 4.96
N GLY A 115 -6.38 11.55 4.65
CA GLY A 115 -6.11 12.05 3.30
C GLY A 115 -7.03 13.18 2.85
N THR A 116 -6.83 13.65 1.62
CA THR A 116 -7.64 14.71 1.01
C THR A 116 -7.74 14.50 -0.51
N PRO A 117 -8.93 14.26 -1.08
CA PRO A 117 -10.19 14.01 -0.36
C PRO A 117 -10.08 12.72 0.47
N SER A 118 -10.66 12.74 1.66
CA SER A 118 -10.76 11.55 2.50
C SER A 118 -11.65 10.48 1.87
N ALA A 119 -11.58 9.25 2.39
CA ALA A 119 -12.44 8.18 1.91
C ALA A 119 -13.92 8.51 2.15
N ARG A 120 -14.26 9.15 3.28
CA ARG A 120 -15.62 9.59 3.60
C ARG A 120 -16.12 10.68 2.66
N GLU A 121 -15.30 11.67 2.34
CA GLU A 121 -15.67 12.69 1.35
C GLU A 121 -15.86 12.08 -0.03
N THR A 122 -14.96 11.18 -0.43
CA THR A 122 -15.07 10.44 -1.69
C THR A 122 -16.37 9.62 -1.72
N ALA A 123 -16.69 8.90 -0.65
CA ALA A 123 -17.92 8.12 -0.54
C ALA A 123 -19.16 8.99 -0.73
N ARG A 124 -19.23 10.15 -0.06
CA ARG A 124 -20.35 11.10 -0.21
C ARG A 124 -20.46 11.66 -1.61
N MET A 125 -19.33 11.98 -2.25
CA MET A 125 -19.32 12.55 -3.61
C MET A 125 -19.88 11.57 -4.65
N PHE A 126 -19.69 10.26 -4.45
CA PHE A 126 -20.12 9.22 -5.38
C PHE A 126 -21.31 8.38 -4.90
N GLY A 127 -21.89 8.69 -3.72
CA GLY A 127 -23.01 7.93 -3.14
C GLY A 127 -22.63 6.50 -2.71
N LYS A 128 -21.43 6.32 -2.17
CA LYS A 128 -20.84 5.02 -1.75
C LYS A 128 -20.65 4.92 -0.23
N GLU A 129 -21.50 5.57 0.54
CA GLU A 129 -21.37 5.67 2.01
C GLU A 129 -21.48 4.30 2.71
N ASP A 130 -22.19 3.35 2.10
CA ASP A 130 -22.31 1.98 2.57
C ASP A 130 -20.95 1.24 2.65
N MET A 131 -19.99 1.60 1.78
CA MET A 131 -18.65 0.96 1.77
C MET A 131 -17.88 1.20 3.06
N LEU A 132 -18.13 2.33 3.73
CA LEU A 132 -17.46 2.71 4.98
C LEU A 132 -18.21 2.26 6.22
N SER A 133 -19.44 1.78 6.04
CA SER A 133 -20.35 1.41 7.13
C SER A 133 -20.20 -0.07 7.54
N ALA A 134 -19.34 -0.85 6.87
CA ALA A 134 -19.22 -2.30 7.04
C ALA A 134 -18.35 -2.74 8.25
N THR A 135 -18.31 -1.95 9.33
CA THR A 135 -17.70 -2.38 10.61
C THR A 135 -18.79 -2.58 11.66
N GLY A 136 -19.34 -3.81 11.69
CA GLY A 136 -20.08 -4.33 12.85
C GLY A 136 -21.58 -4.03 12.88
N GLY A 137 -22.38 -5.04 12.51
CA GLY A 137 -23.62 -5.37 13.21
C GLY A 137 -23.36 -6.45 14.25
#